data_AF-A0A538PKN0-F1
#
_entry.id   AF-A0A538PKN0-F1
#
_cell.length_a   1.000
_cell.length_b   1.000
_cell.length_c   1.000
_cell.angle_alpha   90.00
_cell.angle_beta   90.00
_cell.angle_gamma   90.00
#
_symmetry.space_group_name_H-M   'P 1'
#
loop_
_entity.id
_entity.type
_entity.pdbx_description
1 polymer ?
#
loop_
_entity_poly.entity_id
_entity_poly.type
_entity_poly.pdbx_seq_one_letter_code
_entity_poly.pdbx_strand_id
1 'polypeptide(L)'
;MTTTPLRPLLAWEHARPLLAAAVEGEGCASLTAYGEIFPQADLLDLACVLAIPGVHSGHLAMGLWEEAIHAGELERCARGLLVRAVCTTLRECEENGGSRVRYLENAFQLWRRQLPVNYWDVEKQIRAAVLTVPPPEDWMPQNADDSIVVSLFNQHWPAEPARYRHRLICDSAGGLTIETEPHAEPSAR
;
A
#
# COMPACT_ATOMS: atom_id res chain seq x y z
N MET A 1 -32.32 -0.80 -19.29
CA MET A 1 -31.27 -0.79 -18.24
C MET A 1 -30.30 0.31 -18.61
N THR A 2 -30.42 1.47 -17.98
CA THR A 2 -29.50 2.60 -18.18
C THR A 2 -28.19 2.28 -17.48
N THR A 3 -27.17 1.95 -18.26
CA THR A 3 -25.79 1.83 -17.77
C THR A 3 -25.38 3.22 -17.30
N THR A 4 -25.40 3.45 -15.99
CA THR A 4 -24.82 4.67 -15.41
C THR A 4 -23.36 4.71 -15.88
N PRO A 5 -22.92 5.78 -16.56
CA PRO A 5 -21.52 5.88 -16.94
C PRO A 5 -20.70 5.83 -15.66
N LEU A 6 -19.72 4.92 -15.60
CA LEU A 6 -18.72 4.90 -14.54
C LEU A 6 -18.16 6.32 -14.44
N ARG A 7 -18.32 6.96 -13.27
CA ARG A 7 -17.78 8.31 -13.08
C ARG A 7 -16.27 8.24 -13.36
N PRO A 8 -15.71 9.20 -14.10
CA PRO A 8 -14.29 9.21 -14.35
C PRO A 8 -13.53 9.29 -13.02
N LEU A 9 -12.39 8.61 -12.95
CA LEU A 9 -11.45 8.74 -11.83
C LEU A 9 -11.08 10.21 -11.67
N LEU A 10 -11.08 10.70 -10.42
CA LEU A 10 -10.55 12.02 -10.15
C LEU A 10 -9.04 12.04 -10.43
N ALA A 11 -8.53 13.20 -10.84
CA ALA A 11 -7.09 13.41 -10.80
C ALA A 11 -6.64 13.51 -9.34
N TRP A 12 -5.43 13.05 -9.04
CA TRP A 12 -4.89 13.03 -7.67
C TRP A 12 -4.97 14.38 -6.97
N GLU A 13 -4.65 15.48 -7.65
CA GLU A 13 -4.69 16.83 -7.06
C GLU A 13 -6.09 17.24 -6.57
N HIS A 14 -7.16 16.71 -7.19
CA HIS A 14 -8.53 16.93 -6.76
C HIS A 14 -8.97 15.94 -5.68
N ALA A 15 -8.51 14.69 -5.76
CA ALA A 15 -8.85 13.66 -4.79
C ALA A 15 -8.19 13.89 -3.42
N ARG A 16 -6.94 14.35 -3.40
CA ARG A 16 -6.13 14.52 -2.19
C ARG A 16 -6.80 15.37 -1.09
N PRO A 17 -7.26 16.61 -1.36
CA PRO A 17 -7.94 17.41 -0.33
C PRO A 17 -9.28 16.81 0.12
N LEU A 18 -9.99 16.09 -0.76
CA LEU A 18 -11.24 15.41 -0.41
C LEU A 18 -11.00 14.22 0.52
N LEU A 19 -9.95 13.44 0.25
CA LEU A 19 -9.51 12.35 1.12
C LEU A 19 -9.14 12.85 2.50
N ALA A 20 -8.34 13.91 2.58
CA ALA A 20 -7.94 14.51 3.87
C ALA A 20 -9.18 14.93 4.69
N ALA A 21 -10.12 15.63 4.07
CA ALA A 21 -11.35 16.06 4.74
C ALA A 21 -12.25 14.89 5.17
N ALA A 22 -12.37 13.84 4.35
CA ALA A 22 -13.19 12.67 4.69
C ALA A 22 -12.58 11.87 5.84
N VAL A 23 -11.26 11.67 5.83
CA VAL A 23 -10.50 11.02 6.90
C VAL A 23 -10.62 11.79 8.23
N GLU A 24 -10.54 13.13 8.17
CA GLU A 24 -10.80 13.98 9.34
C GLU A 24 -12.25 13.83 9.85
N GLY A 25 -13.22 13.70 8.93
CA GLY A 25 -14.61 13.38 9.24
C GLY A 25 -14.81 12.04 9.96
N GLU A 26 -13.95 11.06 9.67
CA GLU A 26 -13.87 9.76 10.38
C GLU A 26 -13.08 9.86 11.70
N GLY A 27 -12.71 11.06 12.14
CA GLY A 27 -11.99 11.30 13.40
C GLY A 27 -10.50 10.96 13.36
N CYS A 28 -9.93 10.80 12.16
CA CYS A 28 -8.54 10.42 11.96
C CYS A 28 -7.68 11.63 11.57
N ALA A 29 -6.47 11.73 12.13
CA ALA A 29 -5.56 12.83 11.84
C ALA A 29 -4.81 12.68 10.49
N SER A 30 -4.83 11.49 9.91
CA SER A 30 -4.14 11.17 8.65
C SER A 30 -4.74 9.93 8.00
N LEU A 31 -4.48 9.72 6.71
CA LEU A 31 -4.93 8.54 5.98
C LEU A 31 -4.28 7.27 6.54
N THR A 32 -3.04 7.37 6.99
CA THR A 32 -2.34 6.30 7.73
C THR A 32 -3.11 5.93 8.99
N ALA A 33 -3.49 6.92 9.82
CA ALA A 33 -4.26 6.67 11.03
C ALA A 33 -5.63 6.03 10.74
N TYR A 34 -6.31 6.47 9.68
CA TYR A 34 -7.55 5.86 9.21
C TYR A 34 -7.36 4.39 8.79
N GLY A 35 -6.30 4.10 8.04
CA GLY A 35 -5.96 2.73 7.66
C GLY A 35 -5.68 1.84 8.88
N GLU A 36 -5.01 2.35 9.91
CA GLU A 36 -4.66 1.59 11.12
C GLU A 36 -5.87 1.21 11.99
N ILE A 37 -7.04 1.84 11.82
CA ILE A 37 -8.26 1.39 12.49
C ILE A 37 -8.66 -0.01 11.99
N PHE A 38 -8.44 -0.28 10.71
CA PHE A 38 -8.78 -1.56 10.07
C PHE A 38 -7.57 -2.08 9.28
N PRO A 39 -6.51 -2.56 9.94
CA PRO A 39 -5.23 -2.87 9.31
C PRO A 39 -5.30 -3.99 8.27
N GLN A 40 -6.30 -4.86 8.37
CA GLN A 40 -6.54 -5.96 7.44
C GLN A 40 -7.55 -5.63 6.34
N ALA A 41 -8.28 -4.52 6.40
CA ALA A 41 -9.29 -4.18 5.40
C ALA A 41 -8.66 -3.89 4.03
N ASP A 42 -9.33 -4.28 2.95
CA ASP A 42 -8.86 -3.92 1.61
C ASP A 42 -8.97 -2.40 1.39
N LEU A 43 -8.10 -1.84 0.57
CA LEU A 43 -8.15 -0.42 0.24
C LEU A 43 -9.43 -0.05 -0.52
N LEU A 44 -10.03 -0.97 -1.28
CA LEU A 44 -11.31 -0.71 -1.92
C LEU A 44 -12.42 -0.56 -0.90
N ASP A 45 -12.46 -1.44 0.10
CA ASP A 45 -13.46 -1.36 1.19
C ASP A 45 -13.33 -0.04 1.95
N LEU A 46 -12.09 0.34 2.30
CA LEU A 46 -11.81 1.62 2.95
C LEU A 46 -12.25 2.82 2.09
N ALA A 47 -12.04 2.76 0.77
CA ALA A 47 -12.49 3.81 -0.15
C ALA A 47 -14.02 3.86 -0.26
N CYS A 48 -14.68 2.71 -0.23
CA CYS A 48 -16.14 2.59 -0.24
C CYS A 48 -16.77 3.22 1.01
N VAL A 49 -16.15 3.06 2.18
CA VAL A 49 -16.59 3.70 3.43
C VAL A 49 -16.52 5.23 3.32
N LEU A 50 -15.41 5.77 2.80
CA LEU A 50 -15.28 7.22 2.59
C LEU A 50 -16.27 7.76 1.54
N ALA A 51 -16.77 6.90 0.65
CA ALA A 51 -17.84 7.19 -0.31
C ALA A 51 -17.63 8.44 -1.19
N ILE A 52 -16.38 8.83 -1.44
CA ILE A 52 -16.05 10.02 -2.24
C ILE A 52 -16.15 9.68 -3.73
N PRO A 53 -16.99 10.37 -4.51
CA PRO A 53 -17.14 10.03 -5.93
C PRO A 53 -15.85 10.20 -6.74
N GLY A 54 -15.49 9.16 -7.50
CA GLY A 54 -14.29 9.15 -8.35
C GLY A 54 -12.97 8.90 -7.60
N VAL A 55 -13.04 8.66 -6.29
CA VAL A 55 -11.92 8.16 -5.47
C VAL A 55 -12.02 6.64 -5.35
N HIS A 56 -10.88 5.97 -5.42
CA HIS A 56 -10.77 4.50 -5.41
C HIS A 56 -9.51 4.07 -4.66
N SER A 57 -9.30 2.76 -4.47
CA SER A 57 -8.15 2.17 -3.76
C SER A 57 -6.79 2.71 -4.22
N GLY A 58 -6.60 2.99 -5.51
CA GLY A 58 -5.36 3.60 -6.02
C GLY A 58 -5.06 4.99 -5.43
N HIS A 59 -6.09 5.80 -5.18
CA HIS A 59 -5.93 7.10 -4.51
C HIS A 59 -5.54 6.93 -3.04
N LEU A 60 -6.08 5.92 -2.36
CA LEU A 60 -5.68 5.61 -0.98
C LEU A 60 -4.21 5.15 -0.94
N ALA A 61 -3.80 4.28 -1.86
CA ALA A 61 -2.41 3.86 -1.97
C ALA A 61 -1.48 5.07 -2.21
N MET A 62 -1.85 5.98 -3.11
CA MET A 62 -1.09 7.21 -3.35
C MET A 62 -0.95 8.07 -2.09
N GLY A 63 -2.06 8.32 -1.37
CA GLY A 63 -2.03 9.10 -0.14
C GLY A 63 -1.18 8.46 0.95
N LEU A 64 -1.26 7.13 1.12
CA LEU A 64 -0.44 6.39 2.08
C LEU A 64 1.05 6.53 1.76
N TRP A 65 1.43 6.43 0.48
CA TRP A 65 2.80 6.66 0.06
C TRP A 65 3.26 8.11 0.24
N GLU A 66 2.42 9.10 -0.05
CA GLU A 66 2.76 10.51 0.21
C GLU A 66 3.00 10.78 1.71
N GLU A 67 2.15 10.25 2.59
CA GLU A 67 2.34 10.37 4.04
C GLU A 67 3.59 9.62 4.53
N ALA A 68 3.82 8.41 4.02
CA ALA A 68 4.99 7.60 4.36
C ALA A 68 6.31 8.25 3.91
N ILE A 69 6.32 8.89 2.73
CA ILE A 69 7.44 9.72 2.26
C ILE A 69 7.73 10.83 3.28
N HIS A 70 6.69 11.54 3.73
CA HIS A 70 6.87 12.68 4.63
C HIS A 70 7.32 12.24 6.03
N ALA A 71 6.85 11.08 6.50
CA ALA A 71 7.19 10.53 7.79
C ALA A 71 8.51 9.74 7.82
N GLY A 72 9.06 9.35 6.66
CA GLY A 72 10.21 8.44 6.59
C GLY A 72 9.85 6.99 6.95
N GLU A 73 8.62 6.57 6.62
CA GLU A 73 8.00 5.30 7.05
C GLU A 73 7.62 4.42 5.83
N LEU A 74 8.40 4.50 4.75
CA LEU A 74 8.14 3.81 3.48
C LEU A 74 8.09 2.29 3.64
N GLU A 75 9.02 1.72 4.41
CA GLU A 75 9.02 0.30 4.74
C GLU A 75 7.72 -0.10 5.44
N ARG A 76 7.33 0.64 6.48
CA ARG A 76 6.13 0.36 7.26
C ARG A 76 4.87 0.47 6.41
N CYS A 77 4.80 1.45 5.51
CA CYS A 77 3.72 1.57 4.53
C CYS A 77 3.63 0.34 3.62
N ALA A 78 4.76 -0.11 3.06
CA ALA A 78 4.82 -1.31 2.24
C ALA A 78 4.40 -2.57 3.01
N ARG A 79 4.82 -2.72 4.28
CA ARG A 79 4.37 -3.80 5.18
C ARG A 79 2.85 -3.78 5.37
N GLY A 80 2.27 -2.62 5.64
CA GLY A 80 0.83 -2.45 5.80
C GLY A 80 0.05 -2.85 4.54
N LEU A 81 0.53 -2.45 3.36
CA LEU A 81 -0.08 -2.85 2.09
C LEU A 81 0.02 -4.36 1.83
N LEU A 82 1.13 -5.00 2.20
CA LEU A 82 1.28 -6.46 2.11
C LEU A 82 0.28 -7.17 3.01
N VAL A 83 0.13 -6.71 4.27
CA VAL A 83 -0.81 -7.28 5.24
C VAL A 83 -2.24 -7.28 4.69
N ARG A 84 -2.67 -6.14 4.12
CA ARG A 84 -3.99 -6.03 3.48
C ARG A 84 -4.14 -7.02 2.34
N ALA A 85 -3.17 -7.07 1.44
CA ALA A 85 -3.22 -7.97 0.29
C ALA A 85 -3.29 -9.45 0.71
N VAL A 86 -2.49 -9.85 1.71
CA VAL A 86 -2.50 -11.21 2.27
C VAL A 86 -3.84 -11.52 2.94
N CYS A 87 -4.37 -10.61 3.78
CA CYS A 87 -5.64 -10.83 4.46
C CYS A 87 -6.83 -10.90 3.49
N THR A 88 -6.81 -10.11 2.41
CA THR A 88 -7.84 -10.16 1.37
C THR A 88 -7.84 -11.53 0.69
N THR A 89 -6.69 -11.98 0.18
CA THR A 89 -6.66 -13.25 -0.57
C THR A 89 -6.81 -14.47 0.31
N LEU A 90 -6.34 -14.44 1.56
CA LEU A 90 -6.53 -15.56 2.49
C LEU A 90 -7.98 -15.71 2.95
N ARG A 91 -8.73 -14.62 3.14
CA ARG A 91 -10.17 -14.70 3.38
C ARG A 91 -10.92 -15.30 2.19
N GLU A 92 -10.57 -14.90 0.97
CA GLU A 92 -11.12 -15.54 -0.24
C GLU A 92 -10.76 -17.04 -0.31
N CYS A 93 -9.59 -17.44 0.20
CA CYS A 93 -9.20 -18.86 0.28
C CYS A 93 -10.05 -19.65 1.27
N GLU A 94 -10.36 -19.06 2.43
CA GLU A 94 -11.22 -19.68 3.46
C GLU A 94 -12.65 -19.84 2.97
N GLU A 95 -13.18 -18.84 2.25
CA GLU A 95 -14.53 -18.85 1.71
C GLU A 95 -14.72 -19.83 0.55
N ASN A 96 -13.77 -19.85 -0.39
CA ASN A 96 -13.91 -20.62 -1.63
C ASN A 96 -13.24 -22.01 -1.56
N GLY A 97 -12.40 -22.25 -0.56
CA GLY A 97 -11.50 -23.39 -0.51
C GLY A 97 -10.38 -23.28 -1.56
N GLY A 98 -9.17 -23.74 -1.21
CA GLY A 98 -8.08 -23.80 -2.17
C GLY A 98 -6.70 -23.95 -1.55
N SER A 99 -5.68 -23.90 -2.42
CA SER A 99 -4.28 -23.91 -1.99
C SER A 99 -3.88 -22.56 -1.43
N ARG A 100 -3.55 -22.52 -0.13
CA ARG A 100 -3.05 -21.32 0.55
C ARG A 100 -1.85 -20.68 -0.16
N VAL A 101 -0.93 -21.51 -0.67
CA VAL A 101 0.23 -21.06 -1.45
C VAL A 101 -0.19 -20.27 -2.69
N ARG A 102 -1.19 -20.74 -3.43
CA ARG A 102 -1.73 -20.03 -4.61
C ARG A 102 -2.34 -18.68 -4.23
N TYR A 103 -3.03 -18.60 -3.11
CA TYR A 103 -3.62 -17.34 -2.64
C TYR A 103 -2.56 -16.37 -2.09
N LEU A 104 -1.46 -16.88 -1.51
CA LEU A 104 -0.29 -16.06 -1.20
C LEU A 104 0.36 -15.51 -2.47
N GLU A 105 0.49 -16.31 -3.54
CA GLU A 105 0.97 -15.79 -4.84
C GLU A 105 0.08 -14.66 -5.37
N ASN A 106 -1.25 -14.80 -5.27
CA ASN A 106 -2.18 -13.74 -5.63
C ASN A 106 -2.02 -12.49 -4.75
N ALA A 107 -1.74 -12.64 -3.45
CA ALA A 107 -1.47 -11.52 -2.56
C ALA A 107 -0.27 -10.71 -3.03
N PHE A 108 0.81 -11.37 -3.42
CA PHE A 108 2.00 -10.69 -3.95
C PHE A 108 1.71 -9.94 -5.25
N GLN A 109 0.85 -10.48 -6.13
CA GLN A 109 0.42 -9.78 -7.34
C GLN A 109 -0.43 -8.54 -7.03
N LEU A 110 -1.31 -8.62 -6.03
CA LEU A 110 -2.11 -7.50 -5.57
C LEU A 110 -1.21 -6.42 -4.93
N TRP A 111 -0.33 -6.82 -4.02
CA TRP A 111 0.62 -5.94 -3.36
C TRP A 111 1.54 -5.23 -4.35
N ARG A 112 2.08 -5.94 -5.34
CA ARG A 112 2.92 -5.36 -6.41
C ARG A 112 2.26 -4.18 -7.13
N ARG A 113 0.95 -4.24 -7.37
CA ARG A 113 0.19 -3.16 -8.04
C ARG A 113 0.07 -1.90 -7.18
N GLN A 114 0.23 -2.04 -5.86
CA GLN A 114 0.20 -0.95 -4.89
C GLN A 114 1.60 -0.43 -4.55
N LEU A 115 2.66 -1.15 -4.96
CA LEU A 115 4.04 -0.74 -4.78
C LEU A 115 4.49 0.23 -5.87
N PRO A 116 5.33 1.23 -5.52
CA PRO A 116 6.11 1.95 -6.49
C PRO A 116 7.04 1.00 -7.26
N VAL A 117 7.24 1.27 -8.55
CA VAL A 117 7.97 0.43 -9.50
C VAL A 117 9.39 0.14 -9.02
N ASN A 118 10.04 1.10 -8.35
CA ASN A 118 11.37 0.94 -7.78
C ASN A 118 11.45 -0.09 -6.63
N TYR A 119 10.32 -0.55 -6.08
CA TYR A 119 10.27 -1.64 -5.09
C TYR A 119 9.80 -2.98 -5.65
N TRP A 120 9.63 -3.12 -6.98
CA TRP A 120 9.23 -4.40 -7.57
C TRP A 120 10.26 -5.52 -7.38
N ASP A 121 11.55 -5.21 -7.25
CA ASP A 121 12.55 -6.24 -6.94
C ASP A 121 12.47 -6.68 -5.47
N VAL A 122 12.05 -5.80 -4.56
CA VAL A 122 11.75 -6.17 -3.16
C VAL A 122 10.58 -7.15 -3.12
N GLU A 123 9.51 -6.87 -3.87
CA GLU A 123 8.39 -7.81 -4.00
C GLU A 123 8.84 -9.18 -4.46
N LYS A 124 9.67 -9.25 -5.52
CA LYS A 124 10.17 -10.53 -6.03
C LYS A 124 10.96 -11.31 -4.97
N GLN A 125 11.79 -10.63 -4.18
CA GLN A 125 12.63 -11.25 -3.14
C GLN A 125 11.77 -11.78 -1.98
N ILE A 126 10.86 -10.94 -1.44
CA ILE A 126 9.98 -11.35 -0.34
C ILE A 126 9.04 -12.48 -0.78
N ARG A 127 8.48 -12.38 -1.99
CA ARG A 127 7.68 -13.45 -2.58
C ARG A 127 8.47 -14.75 -2.69
N ALA A 128 9.70 -14.70 -3.19
CA ALA A 128 10.54 -15.89 -3.30
C ALA A 128 10.83 -16.52 -1.93
N ALA A 129 11.11 -15.70 -0.92
CA ALA A 129 11.34 -16.17 0.46
C ALA A 129 10.11 -16.90 1.01
N VAL A 130 8.93 -16.27 0.88
CA VAL A 130 7.65 -16.83 1.35
C VAL A 130 7.25 -18.10 0.59
N LEU A 131 7.50 -18.19 -0.71
CA LEU A 131 7.17 -19.42 -1.46
C LEU A 131 8.16 -20.56 -1.21
N THR A 132 9.39 -20.25 -0.78
CA THR A 132 10.39 -21.26 -0.41
C THR A 132 10.11 -21.83 0.98
N VAL A 133 9.80 -20.94 1.94
CA VAL A 133 9.44 -21.31 3.31
C VAL A 133 8.12 -20.62 3.64
N PRO A 134 6.97 -21.28 3.35
CA PRO A 134 5.67 -20.69 3.59
C PRO A 134 5.44 -20.45 5.09
N PRO A 135 4.69 -19.40 5.44
CA PRO A 135 4.27 -19.16 6.82
C PRO A 135 3.38 -20.31 7.30
N PRO A 136 3.19 -20.45 8.64
CA PRO A 136 2.27 -21.42 9.22
C PRO A 136 0.87 -21.37 8.58
N GLU A 137 0.20 -22.52 8.48
CA GLU A 137 -1.11 -22.62 7.82
C GLU A 137 -2.20 -21.76 8.49
N ASP A 138 -2.06 -21.50 9.78
CA ASP A 138 -2.96 -20.67 10.59
C ASP A 138 -2.52 -19.20 10.69
N TRP A 139 -1.41 -18.82 10.06
CA TRP A 139 -0.89 -17.45 10.14
C TRP A 139 -1.75 -16.46 9.35
N MET A 140 -2.35 -15.50 10.05
CA MET A 140 -2.98 -14.31 9.49
C MET A 140 -2.33 -13.06 10.08
N PRO A 141 -1.63 -12.22 9.28
CA PRO A 141 -0.95 -11.05 9.81
C PRO A 141 -1.94 -10.05 10.39
N GLN A 142 -1.66 -9.52 11.59
CA GLN A 142 -2.59 -8.63 12.28
C GLN A 142 -2.48 -7.18 11.83
N ASN A 143 -1.26 -6.70 11.57
CA ASN A 143 -0.97 -5.33 11.15
C ASN A 143 0.44 -5.26 10.52
N ALA A 144 0.88 -4.05 10.16
CA ALA A 144 2.20 -3.81 9.57
C ALA A 144 3.37 -4.30 10.44
N ASP A 145 3.18 -4.43 11.75
CA ASP A 145 4.19 -4.81 12.73
C ASP A 145 4.13 -6.32 13.10
N ASP A 146 3.42 -7.12 12.31
CA ASP A 146 3.43 -8.59 12.41
C ASP A 146 4.86 -9.13 12.31
N SER A 147 5.22 -10.04 13.22
CA SER A 147 6.60 -10.52 13.36
C SER A 147 7.17 -11.21 12.10
N ILE A 148 6.35 -11.94 11.35
CA ILE A 148 6.80 -12.60 10.11
C ILE A 148 7.01 -11.54 9.02
N VAL A 149 6.07 -10.59 8.91
CA VAL A 149 6.19 -9.47 7.96
C VAL A 149 7.44 -8.64 8.26
N VAL A 150 7.65 -8.25 9.51
CA VAL A 150 8.84 -7.50 9.96
C VAL A 150 10.12 -8.28 9.64
N SER A 151 10.15 -9.59 9.91
CA SER A 151 11.34 -10.42 9.62
C SER A 151 11.65 -10.48 8.12
N LEU A 152 10.63 -10.56 7.25
CA LEU A 152 10.83 -10.57 5.80
C LEU A 152 11.39 -9.23 5.31
N PHE A 153 10.86 -8.11 5.80
CA PHE A 153 11.29 -6.78 5.38
C PHE A 153 12.70 -6.45 5.90
N ASN A 154 13.04 -6.83 7.14
CA ASN A 154 14.40 -6.66 7.66
C ASN A 154 15.48 -7.34 6.78
N GLN A 155 15.12 -8.38 6.03
CA GLN A 155 16.04 -9.13 5.16
C GLN A 155 16.09 -8.59 3.72
N HIS A 156 15.02 -7.98 3.25
CA HIS A 156 14.80 -7.70 1.82
C HIS A 156 14.47 -6.24 1.49
N TRP A 157 14.16 -5.42 2.49
CA TRP A 157 13.93 -3.99 2.29
C TRP A 157 15.28 -3.25 2.20
N PRO A 158 15.48 -2.38 1.20
CA PRO A 158 16.71 -1.61 1.09
C PRO A 158 16.81 -0.61 2.25
N ALA A 159 18.02 -0.44 2.78
CA ALA A 159 18.28 0.65 3.71
C ALA A 159 18.01 1.99 3.01
N GLU A 160 17.08 2.79 3.51
CA GLU A 160 16.74 4.06 2.90
C GLU A 160 17.85 5.08 3.15
N PRO A 161 18.43 5.68 2.08
CA PRO A 161 19.46 6.66 2.27
C PRO A 161 18.85 7.97 2.80
N ALA A 162 19.22 8.36 4.02
CA ALA A 162 18.71 9.51 4.78
C ALA A 162 18.85 10.91 4.12
N ARG A 163 19.35 11.00 2.87
CA ARG A 163 19.72 12.25 2.19
C ARG A 163 18.99 12.50 0.88
N TYR A 164 17.88 11.81 0.62
CA TYR A 164 17.10 12.03 -0.59
C TYR A 164 15.75 12.63 -0.28
N ARG A 165 15.33 13.57 -1.12
CA ARG A 165 13.93 14.00 -1.19
C ARG A 165 13.19 12.97 -2.02
N HIS A 166 12.17 12.37 -1.44
CA HIS A 166 11.30 11.45 -2.13
C HIS A 166 10.12 12.23 -2.72
N ARG A 167 9.79 11.95 -3.98
CA ARG A 167 8.56 12.46 -4.62
C ARG A 167 7.81 11.32 -5.26
N LEU A 168 6.52 11.21 -4.96
CA LEU A 168 5.65 10.27 -5.63
C LEU A 168 5.26 10.80 -7.01
N ILE A 169 5.48 9.97 -8.03
CA ILE A 169 5.04 10.21 -9.40
C ILE A 169 4.06 9.10 -9.77
N CYS A 170 2.95 9.49 -10.37
CA CYS A 170 2.02 8.59 -11.01
C CYS A 170 2.16 8.75 -12.52
N ASP A 171 2.49 7.67 -13.23
CA ASP A 171 2.51 7.69 -14.69
C ASP A 171 1.10 7.60 -15.28
N SER A 172 0.97 7.78 -16.59
CA SER A 172 -0.31 7.73 -17.29
C SER A 172 -0.96 6.34 -17.31
N ALA A 173 -0.23 5.28 -16.93
CA ALA A 173 -0.73 3.93 -16.75
C ALA A 173 -1.11 3.61 -15.29
N GLY A 174 -1.00 4.57 -14.37
CA GLY A 174 -1.30 4.40 -12.96
C GLY A 174 -0.17 3.74 -12.16
N GLY A 175 1.03 3.64 -12.74
CA GLY A 175 2.23 3.16 -12.06
C GLY A 175 2.76 4.22 -11.10
N LEU A 176 3.04 3.81 -9.86
CA LEU A 176 3.67 4.66 -8.85
C LEU A 176 5.18 4.58 -9.00
N THR A 177 5.88 5.70 -8.89
CA THR A 177 7.35 5.74 -8.80
C THR A 177 7.73 6.71 -7.70
N ILE A 178 8.68 6.33 -6.85
CA ILE A 178 9.29 7.28 -5.91
C ILE A 178 10.61 7.75 -6.50
N GLU A 179 10.67 9.00 -6.95
CA GLU A 179 11.92 9.63 -7.34
C GLU A 179 12.71 10.06 -6.12
N THR A 180 14.04 9.92 -6.21
CA THR A 180 14.99 10.36 -5.19
C THR A 180 15.83 11.50 -5.75
N GLU A 181 15.59 12.73 -5.27
CA GLU A 181 16.47 13.85 -5.57
C GLU A 181 17.50 13.99 -4.44
N PRO A 182 18.81 14.14 -4.75
CA PRO A 182 19.81 14.40 -3.73
C PRO A 182 19.46 15.70 -2.99
N HIS A 183 19.49 15.68 -1.66
CA HIS A 183 19.30 16.88 -0.86
C HIS A 183 20.40 17.89 -1.25
N ALA A 184 20.02 18.94 -1.97
CA ALA A 184 20.93 20.04 -2.26
C ALA A 184 21.25 20.72 -0.91
N GLU A 185 22.45 20.49 -0.38
CA GLU A 185 22.98 21.29 0.71
C GLU A 185 22.93 22.76 0.26
N PRO A 186 22.43 23.69 1.09
CA PRO A 186 22.48 25.10 0.76
C PRO A 186 23.94 25.47 0.54
N SER A 187 24.26 25.84 -0.70
CA SER A 187 25.59 26.31 -1.10
C SER A 187 25.98 27.44 -0.17
N ALA A 188 26.91 27.16 0.76
CA ALA A 188 27.45 28.14 1.68
C ALA A 188 28.15 29.22 0.83
N ARG A 189 27.58 30.43 0.85
CA ARG A 189 28.23 31.64 0.33
C ARG A 189 29.16 32.22 1.37
#